data_AF-A0A849E854-F1
#
_entry.id   AF-A0A849E854-F1
#
_cell.length_a   1.000
_cell.length_b   1.000
_cell.length_c   1.000
_cell.angle_alpha   90.00
_cell.angle_beta   90.00
_cell.angle_gamma   90.00
#
_symmetry.space_group_name_H-M   'P 1'
#
loop_
_entity.id
_entity.type
_entity.pdbx_description
1 polymer ?
#
loop_
_entity_poly.entity_id
_entity_poly.type
_entity_poly.pdbx_seq_one_letter_code
_entity_poly.pdbx_strand_id
1 'polypeptide(L)'
;MLMFLTILTNLMIVAVYWSSLATAPGRISAFFSQTGVRTAVAAQIALVAIVYITAIRGQIALTSPMMVTDVLLHYLAPALYLTWWWQLPEKHAVSYSDIPRWMAWPITYLCLIMMAGLSTGAFIYPILDVSRLGTGMVALNIVLVLGLLAVLCASLVLVAKVQSAKAKAPAR
;
A
#
# COMPACT_ATOMS: atom_id res chain seq x y z
N MET A 1 -17.94 3.29 2.85
CA MET A 1 -17.02 3.38 1.69
C MET A 1 -15.56 3.58 2.07
N LEU A 2 -15.18 4.45 3.03
CA LEU A 2 -13.77 4.68 3.42
C LEU A 2 -13.08 3.50 4.16
N MET A 3 -13.79 2.40 4.38
CA MET A 3 -13.25 1.25 5.11
C MET A 3 -12.39 0.32 4.25
N PHE A 4 -12.11 0.65 2.98
CA PHE A 4 -11.23 -0.17 2.13
C PHE A 4 -9.82 0.42 2.09
N LEU A 5 -8.81 -0.43 2.32
CA LEU A 5 -7.41 -0.04 2.26
C LEU A 5 -7.07 0.56 0.89
N THR A 6 -7.61 -0.01 -0.18
CA THR A 6 -7.46 0.49 -1.56
C THR A 6 -7.83 1.97 -1.67
N ILE A 7 -8.94 2.40 -1.07
CA ILE A 7 -9.39 3.80 -1.14
C ILE A 7 -8.43 4.69 -0.34
N LEU A 8 -8.07 4.28 0.87
CA LEU A 8 -7.14 5.02 1.73
C LEU A 8 -5.77 5.19 1.07
N THR A 9 -5.23 4.13 0.46
CA THR A 9 -3.94 4.19 -0.25
C THR A 9 -4.02 5.05 -1.51
N ASN A 10 -5.13 5.02 -2.27
CA ASN A 10 -5.31 5.91 -3.42
C ASN A 10 -5.42 7.39 -3.01
N LEU A 11 -6.07 7.70 -1.87
CA LEU A 11 -6.06 9.05 -1.31
C LEU A 11 -4.65 9.49 -0.89
N MET A 12 -3.85 8.59 -0.33
CA MET A 12 -2.43 8.87 -0.05
C MET A 12 -1.64 9.15 -1.33
N ILE A 13 -1.90 8.42 -2.42
CA ILE A 13 -1.27 8.68 -3.73
C ILE A 13 -1.60 10.08 -4.24
N VAL A 14 -2.88 10.48 -4.17
CA VAL A 14 -3.30 11.84 -4.55
C VAL A 14 -2.56 12.89 -3.71
N ALA A 15 -2.46 12.68 -2.39
CA ALA A 15 -1.73 13.58 -1.50
C ALA A 15 -0.23 13.65 -1.84
N VAL A 16 0.40 12.54 -2.25
CA VAL A 16 1.78 12.50 -2.72
C VAL A 16 1.95 13.31 -4.01
N TYR A 17 1.09 13.12 -5.01
CA TYR A 17 1.19 13.90 -6.24
C TYR A 17 0.95 15.39 -5.98
N TRP A 18 -0.05 15.72 -5.16
CA TRP A 18 -0.31 17.09 -4.74
C TRP A 18 0.91 17.73 -4.07
N SER A 19 1.58 17.00 -3.16
CA SER A 19 2.79 17.49 -2.50
C SER A 19 3.95 17.79 -3.46
N SER A 20 3.97 17.13 -4.62
CA SER A 20 5.02 17.31 -5.64
C SER A 20 4.79 18.54 -6.51
N LEU A 21 3.55 19.03 -6.57
CA LEU A 21 3.14 20.20 -7.36
C LEU A 21 3.06 21.48 -6.51
N ALA A 22 3.03 21.36 -5.18
CA ALA A 22 2.85 22.50 -4.28
C ALA A 22 4.08 23.41 -4.25
N THR A 23 3.90 24.69 -4.62
CA THR A 23 4.95 25.72 -4.60
C THR A 23 5.16 26.36 -3.23
N ALA A 24 4.16 26.31 -2.35
CA ALA A 24 4.23 26.75 -0.95
C ALA A 24 3.76 25.62 -0.01
N PRO A 25 4.67 24.75 0.47
CA PRO A 25 4.26 23.54 1.18
C PRO A 25 3.83 23.83 2.62
N GLY A 26 2.54 23.60 2.91
CA GLY A 26 2.06 23.43 4.28
C GLY A 26 2.52 22.11 4.91
N ARG A 27 2.27 21.89 6.21
CA ARG A 27 2.72 20.71 6.97
C ARG A 27 2.37 19.37 6.32
N ILE A 28 1.17 19.24 5.75
CA ILE A 28 0.70 18.02 5.08
C ILE A 28 1.53 17.76 3.80
N SER A 29 1.76 18.80 2.99
CA SER A 29 2.59 18.70 1.78
C SER A 29 4.02 18.28 2.14
N ALA A 30 4.60 18.89 3.19
CA ALA A 30 5.93 18.55 3.68
C ALA A 30 6.04 17.10 4.22
N PHE A 31 4.94 16.51 4.71
CA PHE A 31 4.92 15.10 5.11
C PHE A 31 4.92 14.17 3.90
N PHE A 32 4.04 14.40 2.93
CA PHE A 32 3.91 13.56 1.73
C PHE A 32 5.05 13.75 0.70
N SER A 33 5.84 14.82 0.83
CA SER A 33 7.04 15.02 0.04
C SER A 33 8.22 14.15 0.48
N GLN A 34 8.19 13.59 1.70
CA GLN A 34 9.26 12.76 2.23
C GLN A 34 9.41 11.46 1.43
N THR A 35 10.62 11.14 1.00
CA THR A 35 10.91 9.92 0.23
C THR A 35 10.51 8.65 0.99
N GLY A 36 10.66 8.63 2.33
CA GLY A 36 10.19 7.53 3.17
C GLY A 36 8.68 7.31 3.07
N VAL A 37 7.88 8.38 3.12
CA VAL A 37 6.41 8.30 2.99
C VAL A 37 6.02 7.82 1.59
N ARG A 38 6.65 8.36 0.54
CA ARG A 38 6.41 7.92 -0.85
C ARG A 38 6.73 6.43 -1.04
N THR A 39 7.79 5.94 -0.41
CA THR A 39 8.16 4.52 -0.43
C THR A 39 7.19 3.64 0.34
N ALA A 40 6.70 4.11 1.50
CA ALA A 40 5.66 3.42 2.26
C ALA A 40 4.36 3.28 1.45
N VAL A 41 3.94 4.35 0.76
CA VAL A 41 2.76 4.32 -0.11
C VAL A 41 2.97 3.38 -1.30
N ALA A 42 4.19 3.31 -1.85
CA ALA A 42 4.54 2.37 -2.92
C ALA A 42 4.39 0.91 -2.45
N ALA A 43 4.88 0.59 -1.26
CA ALA A 43 4.73 -0.76 -0.68
C ALA A 43 3.26 -1.12 -0.48
N GLN A 44 2.47 -0.17 0.03
CA GLN A 44 1.03 -0.39 0.28
C GLN A 44 0.23 -0.56 -1.00
N ILE A 45 0.48 0.25 -2.04
CA ILE A 45 -0.27 0.11 -3.29
C ILE A 45 0.12 -1.17 -4.04
N ALA A 46 1.38 -1.60 -3.93
CA ALA A 46 1.82 -2.90 -4.42
C ALA A 46 1.11 -4.05 -3.67
N LEU A 47 1.01 -3.97 -2.35
CA LEU A 47 0.27 -4.94 -1.55
C LEU A 47 -1.20 -5.01 -1.99
N VAL A 48 -1.85 -3.86 -2.12
CA VAL A 48 -3.25 -3.75 -2.58
C VAL A 48 -3.44 -4.45 -3.92
N ALA A 49 -2.59 -4.16 -4.91
CA ALA A 49 -2.68 -4.78 -6.24
C ALA A 49 -2.49 -6.30 -6.17
N ILE A 50 -1.44 -6.77 -5.48
CA ILE A 50 -1.11 -8.20 -5.39
C ILE A 50 -2.21 -8.97 -4.65
N VAL A 51 -2.61 -8.51 -3.47
CA VAL A 51 -3.67 -9.18 -2.68
C VAL A 51 -5.00 -9.14 -3.43
N TYR A 52 -5.31 -8.04 -4.12
CA TYR A 52 -6.51 -7.98 -4.93
C TYR A 52 -6.50 -9.05 -6.03
N ILE A 53 -5.46 -9.08 -6.87
CA ILE A 53 -5.37 -9.99 -8.01
C ILE A 53 -5.37 -11.46 -7.56
N THR A 54 -4.67 -11.77 -6.47
CA THR A 54 -4.44 -13.15 -6.03
C THR A 54 -5.49 -13.70 -5.09
N ALA A 55 -6.10 -12.86 -4.25
CA ALA A 55 -6.88 -13.32 -3.11
C ALA A 55 -8.28 -12.71 -3.00
N ILE A 56 -8.62 -11.65 -3.74
CA ILE A 56 -9.93 -10.97 -3.62
C ILE A 56 -10.69 -10.94 -4.95
N ARG A 57 -9.99 -10.84 -6.08
CA ARG A 57 -10.60 -10.74 -7.41
C ARG A 57 -11.57 -11.89 -7.66
N GLY A 58 -12.77 -11.54 -8.12
CA GLY A 58 -13.83 -12.52 -8.43
C GLY A 58 -14.61 -13.02 -7.22
N GLN A 59 -14.25 -12.62 -5.99
CA GLN A 59 -15.03 -12.96 -4.80
C GLN A 59 -16.18 -11.99 -4.52
N ILE A 60 -16.18 -10.81 -5.17
CA ILE A 60 -17.19 -9.78 -5.04
C ILE A 60 -17.81 -9.54 -6.42
N ALA A 61 -19.13 -9.64 -6.52
CA ALA A 61 -19.84 -9.31 -7.75
C ALA A 61 -19.78 -7.80 -8.01
N LEU A 62 -19.28 -7.41 -9.18
CA LEU A 62 -19.17 -6.02 -9.59
C LEU A 62 -20.30 -5.67 -10.56
N THR A 63 -20.95 -4.53 -10.35
CA THR A 63 -21.83 -3.93 -11.37
C THR A 63 -20.98 -3.32 -12.49
N SER A 64 -21.57 -3.10 -13.68
CA SER A 64 -20.82 -2.60 -14.85
C SER A 64 -20.02 -1.32 -14.59
N PRO A 65 -20.53 -0.28 -13.89
CA PRO A 65 -19.74 0.90 -13.53
C PRO A 65 -18.62 0.61 -12.52
N MET A 66 -18.83 -0.35 -11.62
CA MET A 66 -17.83 -0.75 -10.63
C MET A 66 -16.63 -1.44 -11.26
N MET A 67 -16.78 -2.05 -12.45
CA MET A 67 -15.66 -2.65 -13.19
C MET A 67 -14.61 -1.60 -13.59
N VAL A 68 -15.05 -0.41 -14.01
CA VAL A 68 -14.12 0.68 -14.34
C VAL A 68 -13.36 1.11 -13.10
N THR A 69 -14.06 1.35 -12.00
CA THR A 69 -13.44 1.72 -10.71
C THR A 69 -12.48 0.64 -10.24
N ASP A 70 -12.83 -0.63 -10.40
CA ASP A 70 -11.96 -1.75 -10.05
C ASP A 70 -10.64 -1.75 -10.83
N VAL A 71 -10.72 -1.56 -12.15
CA VAL A 71 -9.54 -1.44 -13.02
C VAL A 71 -8.68 -0.25 -12.61
N LEU A 72 -9.31 0.91 -12.38
CA LEU A 72 -8.60 2.13 -12.00
C LEU A 72 -7.85 1.97 -10.67
N LEU A 73 -8.52 1.43 -9.66
CA LEU A 73 -7.99 1.38 -8.29
C LEU A 73 -6.99 0.23 -8.06
N HIS A 74 -7.17 -0.92 -8.72
CA HIS A 74 -6.36 -2.11 -8.47
C HIS A 74 -5.32 -2.41 -9.55
N TYR A 75 -5.35 -1.72 -10.69
CA TYR A 75 -4.39 -1.93 -11.78
C TYR A 75 -3.72 -0.63 -12.22
N LEU A 76 -4.51 0.36 -12.65
CA LEU A 76 -3.95 1.58 -13.24
C LEU A 76 -3.20 2.43 -12.20
N ALA A 77 -3.84 2.78 -11.09
CA ALA A 77 -3.22 3.59 -10.05
C ALA A 77 -1.96 2.92 -9.44
N PRO A 78 -1.95 1.61 -9.12
CA PRO A 78 -0.73 0.91 -8.72
C PRO A 78 0.37 1.00 -9.77
N ALA A 79 0.08 0.72 -11.04
CA ALA A 79 1.07 0.74 -12.11
C ALA A 79 1.70 2.14 -12.27
N LEU A 80 0.86 3.18 -12.33
CA LEU A 80 1.30 4.57 -12.44
C LEU A 80 2.13 5.01 -11.24
N TYR A 81 1.70 4.69 -10.03
CA TYR A 81 2.42 5.11 -8.83
C TYR A 81 3.77 4.40 -8.69
N LEU A 82 3.83 3.10 -8.96
CA LEU A 82 5.09 2.35 -8.89
C LEU A 82 6.09 2.79 -9.96
N THR A 83 5.63 3.07 -11.19
CA THR A 83 6.49 3.65 -12.24
C THR A 83 6.97 5.05 -11.89
N TRP A 84 6.09 5.90 -11.37
CA TRP A 84 6.48 7.23 -10.90
C TRP A 84 7.49 7.17 -9.75
N TRP A 85 7.25 6.33 -8.75
CA TRP A 85 8.17 6.14 -7.62
C TRP A 85 9.52 5.62 -8.10
N TRP A 86 9.54 4.69 -9.07
CA TRP A 86 10.77 4.17 -9.66
C TRP A 86 11.62 5.28 -10.27
N GLN A 87 11.01 6.27 -10.93
CA GLN A 87 11.69 7.40 -11.58
C GLN A 87 12.19 8.49 -10.63
N LEU A 88 11.85 8.45 -9.33
CA LEU A 88 12.33 9.45 -8.38
C LEU A 88 13.87 9.46 -8.28
N PRO A 89 14.54 10.61 -8.47
CA PRO A 89 16.00 10.68 -8.63
C PRO A 89 16.77 10.41 -7.33
N GLU A 90 16.24 10.80 -6.18
CA GLU A 90 16.94 10.70 -4.89
C GLU A 90 16.12 9.93 -3.85
N LYS A 91 16.59 8.73 -3.50
CA LYS A 91 15.97 7.87 -2.49
C LYS A 91 16.85 7.62 -1.25
N HIS A 92 17.84 8.49 -1.02
CA HIS A 92 18.91 8.30 -0.03
C HIS A 92 18.46 8.25 1.43
N ALA A 93 17.28 8.79 1.74
CA ALA A 93 16.77 8.88 3.11
C ALA A 93 16.01 7.63 3.59
N VAL A 94 15.94 6.58 2.78
CA VAL A 94 15.14 5.39 3.08
C VAL A 94 15.98 4.30 3.76
N SER A 95 15.51 3.81 4.91
CA SER A 95 16.19 2.79 5.72
C SER A 95 15.27 1.61 6.06
N TYR A 96 15.88 0.46 6.35
CA TYR A 96 15.15 -0.72 6.86
C TYR A 96 14.53 -0.44 8.24
N SER A 97 15.07 0.51 8.99
CA SER A 97 14.51 0.97 10.27
C SER A 97 13.16 1.68 10.13
N ASP A 98 12.78 2.11 8.92
CA ASP A 98 11.50 2.76 8.67
C ASP A 98 10.35 1.75 8.51
N ILE A 99 10.66 0.48 8.22
CA ILE A 99 9.67 -0.57 7.94
C ILE A 99 8.63 -0.73 9.06
N PRO A 100 9.00 -0.81 10.36
CA PRO A 100 8.01 -0.93 11.42
C PRO A 100 7.00 0.23 11.42
N ARG A 101 7.46 1.46 11.17
CA ARG A 101 6.58 2.64 11.07
C ARG A 101 5.64 2.55 9.89
N TRP A 102 6.10 2.03 8.75
CA TRP A 102 5.26 1.85 7.56
C TRP A 102 4.21 0.76 7.74
N MET A 103 4.56 -0.32 8.44
CA MET A 103 3.63 -1.41 8.76
C MET A 103 2.59 -1.03 9.82
N ALA A 104 2.89 -0.06 10.68
CA ALA A 104 1.97 0.39 11.73
C ALA A 104 0.60 0.80 11.18
N TRP A 105 0.56 1.47 10.03
CA TRP A 105 -0.70 1.89 9.41
C TRP A 105 -1.56 0.72 8.92
N PRO A 106 -1.08 -0.20 8.06
CA PRO A 106 -1.84 -1.39 7.66
C PRO A 106 -2.22 -2.31 8.82
N ILE A 107 -1.36 -2.45 9.85
CA ILE A 107 -1.68 -3.22 11.05
C ILE A 107 -2.83 -2.57 11.82
N THR A 108 -2.78 -1.25 12.03
CA THR A 108 -3.85 -0.52 12.72
C THR A 108 -5.17 -0.67 11.97
N TYR A 109 -5.13 -0.50 10.65
CA TYR A 109 -6.30 -0.71 9.79
C TYR A 109 -6.83 -2.15 9.89
N LEU A 110 -5.97 -3.16 9.83
CA LEU A 110 -6.34 -4.56 9.99
C LEU A 110 -7.04 -4.80 11.33
N CYS A 111 -6.48 -4.30 12.43
CA CYS A 111 -7.11 -4.41 13.75
C CYS A 111 -8.51 -3.79 13.76
N LEU A 112 -8.67 -2.59 13.19
CA LEU A 112 -9.97 -1.91 13.13
C LEU A 112 -11.02 -2.72 12.37
N ILE A 113 -10.69 -3.23 11.17
CA ILE A 113 -11.65 -4.02 10.37
C ILE A 113 -11.94 -5.39 10.99
N MET A 114 -10.97 -6.00 11.69
CA MET A 114 -11.16 -7.27 12.39
C MET A 114 -12.07 -7.07 13.59
N MET A 115 -11.86 -6.02 14.40
CA MET A 115 -12.75 -5.68 15.50
C MET A 115 -14.18 -5.41 15.02
N ALA A 116 -14.34 -4.66 13.92
CA ALA A 116 -15.64 -4.41 13.32
C ALA A 116 -16.31 -5.71 12.84
N GLY A 117 -15.58 -6.57 12.11
CA GLY A 117 -16.08 -7.84 11.61
C GLY A 117 -16.46 -8.82 12.73
N LEU A 118 -15.64 -8.93 13.77
CA LEU A 118 -15.92 -9.79 14.93
C LEU A 118 -17.12 -9.29 15.75
N SER A 119 -17.32 -7.97 15.83
CA SER A 119 -18.45 -7.38 16.57
C SER A 119 -19.78 -7.48 15.82
N THR A 120 -19.74 -7.43 14.49
CA THR A 120 -20.95 -7.35 13.64
C THR A 120 -21.27 -8.63 12.89
N GLY A 121 -20.32 -9.57 12.80
CA GLY A 121 -20.38 -10.72 11.90
C GLY A 121 -20.14 -10.37 10.42
N ALA A 122 -19.99 -9.09 10.07
CA ALA A 122 -19.85 -8.63 8.70
C ALA A 122 -18.38 -8.31 8.37
N PHE A 123 -17.69 -9.25 7.74
CA PHE A 123 -16.29 -9.05 7.31
C PHE A 123 -16.21 -8.37 5.95
N ILE A 124 -15.42 -7.29 5.88
CA ILE A 124 -15.22 -6.51 4.65
C ILE A 124 -14.47 -7.33 3.58
N TYR A 125 -13.51 -8.14 4.00
CA TYR A 125 -12.73 -8.98 3.11
C TYR A 125 -13.03 -10.45 3.39
N PRO A 126 -13.45 -11.24 2.39
CA PRO A 126 -13.77 -12.64 2.61
C PRO A 126 -12.58 -13.48 3.10
N ILE A 127 -11.34 -13.08 2.77
CA ILE A 127 -10.11 -13.72 3.27
C ILE A 127 -9.92 -13.56 4.79
N LEU A 128 -10.67 -12.65 5.42
CA LEU A 128 -10.66 -12.40 6.86
C LEU A 128 -11.92 -12.91 7.57
N ASP A 129 -12.84 -13.54 6.83
CA ASP A 129 -14.11 -14.02 7.38
C ASP A 129 -13.92 -15.28 8.23
N VAL A 130 -13.91 -15.09 9.55
CA VAL A 130 -13.74 -16.17 10.53
C VAL A 130 -14.92 -17.14 10.51
N SER A 131 -16.13 -16.67 10.20
CA SER A 131 -17.32 -17.52 10.14
C SER A 131 -17.27 -18.49 8.96
N ARG A 132 -16.61 -18.09 7.88
CA ARG A 132 -16.47 -18.88 6.65
C ARG A 132 -15.21 -19.74 6.62
N LEU A 133 -14.08 -19.21 7.11
CA LEU A 133 -12.76 -19.85 6.96
C LEU A 133 -12.24 -20.50 8.25
N GLY A 134 -12.84 -20.16 9.40
CA GLY A 134 -12.31 -20.53 10.70
C GLY A 134 -11.10 -19.70 11.13
N THR A 135 -10.80 -19.70 12.42
CA THR A 135 -9.75 -18.86 13.02
C THR A 135 -8.35 -19.19 12.51
N GLY A 136 -8.05 -20.48 12.29
CA GLY A 136 -6.73 -20.93 11.82
C GLY A 136 -6.37 -20.39 10.43
N MET A 137 -7.30 -20.47 9.47
CA MET A 137 -7.06 -19.96 8.11
C MET A 137 -7.00 -18.43 8.07
N VAL A 138 -7.84 -17.73 8.84
CA VAL A 138 -7.78 -16.26 8.93
C VAL A 138 -6.46 -15.80 9.53
N ALA A 139 -5.97 -16.47 10.58
CA ALA A 139 -4.66 -16.17 11.16
C ALA A 139 -3.52 -16.37 10.15
N LEU A 140 -3.55 -17.46 9.37
CA LEU A 140 -2.59 -17.69 8.29
C LEU A 140 -2.66 -16.59 7.23
N ASN A 141 -3.86 -16.22 6.77
CA ASN A 141 -4.04 -15.15 5.78
C ASN A 141 -3.47 -13.82 6.27
N ILE A 142 -3.69 -13.47 7.54
CA ILE A 142 -3.12 -12.26 8.16
C ILE A 142 -1.59 -12.31 8.13
N VAL A 143 -0.99 -13.43 8.54
CA VAL A 143 0.48 -13.60 8.53
C VAL A 143 1.02 -13.48 7.11
N LEU A 144 0.36 -14.09 6.11
CA LEU A 144 0.78 -14.02 4.71
C LEU A 144 0.71 -12.59 4.16
N VAL A 145 -0.38 -11.85 4.43
CA VAL A 145 -0.55 -10.47 3.98
C VAL A 145 0.47 -9.53 4.64
N LEU A 146 0.69 -9.64 5.95
CA LEU A 146 1.68 -8.82 6.66
C LEU A 146 3.12 -9.20 6.28
N GLY A 147 3.39 -10.49 6.07
CA GLY A 147 4.69 -10.97 5.58
C GLY A 147 4.97 -10.47 4.17
N LEU A 148 3.99 -10.53 3.27
CA LEU A 148 4.09 -9.95 1.93
C LEU A 148 4.39 -8.45 2.00
N LEU A 149 3.68 -7.69 2.84
CA LEU A 149 3.95 -6.26 3.03
C LEU A 149 5.39 -6.02 3.53
N ALA A 150 5.88 -6.80 4.49
CA ALA A 150 7.23 -6.67 5.00
C ALA A 150 8.28 -6.93 3.89
N VAL A 151 8.07 -7.95 3.06
CA VAL A 151 8.92 -8.25 1.90
C VAL A 151 8.89 -7.12 0.88
N LEU A 152 7.72 -6.56 0.56
CA LEU A 152 7.58 -5.42 -0.35
C LEU A 152 8.32 -4.19 0.18
N CYS A 153 8.14 -3.85 1.46
CA CYS A 153 8.86 -2.76 2.11
C CYS A 153 10.38 -2.96 2.01
N ALA A 154 10.89 -4.13 2.38
CA ALA A 154 12.31 -4.44 2.32
C ALA A 154 12.86 -4.38 0.88
N SER A 155 12.11 -4.89 -0.09
CA SER A 155 12.49 -4.87 -1.51
C SER A 155 12.59 -3.45 -2.05
N LEU A 156 11.64 -2.57 -1.69
CA LEU A 156 11.69 -1.17 -2.11
C LEU A 156 12.80 -0.38 -1.43
N VAL A 157 13.10 -0.66 -0.16
CA VAL A 157 14.30 -0.11 0.53
C VAL A 157 15.58 -0.54 -0.20
N LEU A 158 15.67 -1.80 -0.60
CA LEU A 158 16.82 -2.31 -1.36
C LEU A 158 16.95 -1.59 -2.71
N VAL A 159 15.86 -1.48 -3.47
CA VAL A 159 15.83 -0.76 -4.76
C VAL A 159 16.26 0.69 -4.57
N ALA A 160 15.74 1.38 -3.55
CA ALA A 160 16.11 2.75 -3.22
C ALA A 160 17.62 2.88 -2.98
N LYS A 161 18.19 2.00 -2.16
CA LYS A 161 19.63 1.99 -1.86
C LYS A 161 20.49 1.72 -3.09
N VAL A 162 20.10 0.78 -3.94
CA VAL A 162 20.83 0.44 -5.18
C VAL A 162 20.83 1.62 -6.17
N GLN A 163 19.67 2.25 -6.39
CA GLN A 163 19.58 3.41 -7.28
C GLN A 163 20.40 4.59 -6.74
N SER A 164 20.33 4.84 -5.44
CA SER A 164 21.13 5.84 -4.74
C SER A 164 22.64 5.58 -4.82
N ALA A 165 23.09 4.33 -4.75
CA ALA A 165 24.50 4.00 -4.91
C ALA A 165 25.00 4.27 -6.34
N LYS A 166 24.19 3.91 -7.35
CA LYS A 166 24.50 4.17 -8.77
C LYS A 166 24.60 5.65 -9.10
N ALA A 167 23.70 6.47 -8.55
CA ALA A 167 23.72 7.93 -8.75
C ALA A 167 24.97 8.62 -8.19
N LYS A 168 25.65 8.02 -7.20
CA LYS A 168 26.89 8.54 -6.60
C LYS A 168 28.17 8.06 -7.31
N ALA A 169 28.10 7.05 -8.17
CA ALA A 169 29.27 6.58 -8.89
C ALA A 169 29.65 7.63 -9.97
N PRO A 170 30.90 8.12 -10.02
CA PRO A 170 31.31 9.06 -11.07
C PRO A 170 31.13 8.41 -12.44
N ALA A 171 30.61 9.18 -13.41
CA ALA A 171 30.52 8.76 -14.80
C ALA A 171 31.94 8.40 -15.29
N ARG A 172 32.13 7.14 -15.67
CA ARG A 172 33.39 6.61 -16.20
C ARG A 172 33.54 6.97 -17.68
#